data_AF-A0A447TQ11-F1
#
_entry.id   AF-A0A447TQ11-F1
#
_cell.length_a   1.000
_cell.length_b   1.000
_cell.length_c   1.000
_cell.angle_alpha   90.00
_cell.angle_beta   90.00
_cell.angle_gamma   90.00
#
_symmetry.space_group_name_H-M   'P 1'
#
loop_
_entity.id
_entity.type
_entity.pdbx_description
1 polymer ?
#
loop_
_entity_poly.entity_id
_entity_poly.type
_entity_poly.pdbx_seq_one_letter_code
_entity_poly.pdbx_strand_id
1 'polypeptide(L)'
;MAIFLIEWYTPIHSDDYRYYLLGISPESHFHHYMTWSGRIIADYTSALILYTRSQLVYSISAAVSTLVFCYFIVKTPSGTLRWNKSDYLLFPLIFFTYWISNPNLGQTTFWIVGAANYLWTNLFVVVWLFFFYTITIKNSKAISPWVALLSFMAGCSNESVSPFVSLISVSGHCIRVMAKTNLFRAIR
;
A
#
# COMPACT_ATOMS: atom_id res chain seq x y z
N MET A 1 -17.09 6.06 8.68
CA MET A 1 -18.25 6.87 8.23
C MET A 1 -17.82 8.05 7.38
N ALA A 2 -16.94 8.95 7.86
CA ALA A 2 -16.56 10.17 7.12
C ALA A 2 -15.98 9.92 5.72
N ILE A 3 -14.97 9.05 5.59
CA ILE A 3 -14.33 8.74 4.30
C ILE A 3 -15.34 8.20 3.30
N PHE A 4 -16.15 7.24 3.74
CA PHE A 4 -17.20 6.64 2.92
C PHE A 4 -18.16 7.70 2.38
N LEU A 5 -18.66 8.60 3.25
CA LEU A 5 -19.62 9.62 2.84
C LEU A 5 -19.01 10.61 1.84
N ILE A 6 -17.76 11.03 2.04
CA ILE A 6 -17.10 11.96 1.12
C ILE A 6 -16.87 11.29 -0.23
N GLU A 7 -16.36 10.05 -0.25
CA GLU A 7 -16.19 9.30 -1.50
C GLU A 7 -17.54 9.09 -2.20
N TRP A 8 -18.60 8.74 -1.47
CA TRP A 8 -19.93 8.51 -2.04
C TRP A 8 -20.48 9.71 -2.82
N TYR A 9 -20.14 10.93 -2.39
CA TYR A 9 -20.50 12.17 -3.08
C TYR A 9 -19.41 12.68 -4.03
N THR A 10 -18.29 11.96 -4.17
CA THR A 10 -17.22 12.31 -5.11
C THR A 10 -17.58 11.83 -6.51
N PRO A 11 -17.65 12.72 -7.51
CA PRO A 11 -17.95 12.32 -8.88
C PRO A 11 -16.77 11.58 -9.52
N ILE A 12 -17.07 10.81 -10.57
CA ILE A 12 -16.06 10.18 -11.43
C ILE A 12 -15.29 11.25 -12.19
N HIS A 13 -13.96 11.15 -12.21
CA HIS A 13 -13.06 12.10 -12.88
C HIS A 13 -12.69 11.63 -14.29
N SER A 14 -12.14 12.52 -15.13
CA SER A 14 -11.76 12.24 -16.52
C SER A 14 -10.89 10.99 -16.68
N ASP A 15 -9.92 10.83 -15.79
CA ASP A 15 -8.96 9.73 -15.85
C ASP A 15 -9.61 8.40 -15.47
N ASP A 16 -10.62 8.42 -14.59
CA ASP A 16 -11.37 7.22 -14.22
C ASP A 16 -12.09 6.65 -15.45
N TYR A 17 -12.58 7.49 -16.36
CA TYR A 17 -13.15 7.00 -17.63
C TYR A 17 -12.11 6.29 -18.49
N ARG A 18 -10.87 6.78 -18.52
CA ARG A 18 -9.78 6.14 -19.29
C ARG A 18 -9.48 4.73 -18.77
N TYR A 19 -9.36 4.56 -17.44
CA TYR A 19 -9.09 3.24 -16.85
C TYR A 19 -10.32 2.32 -16.86
N TYR A 20 -11.52 2.89 -16.84
CA TYR A 20 -12.75 2.14 -17.09
C TYR A 20 -12.77 1.56 -18.51
N LEU A 21 -12.41 2.35 -19.51
CA LEU A 21 -12.34 1.91 -20.92
C LEU A 21 -11.15 0.97 -21.19
N LEU A 22 -10.04 1.12 -20.46
CA LEU A 22 -8.92 0.18 -20.51
C LEU A 22 -9.36 -1.24 -20.16
N GLY A 23 -10.29 -1.37 -19.21
CA GLY A 23 -10.81 -2.65 -18.75
C GLY A 23 -9.78 -3.46 -17.98
N ILE A 24 -10.01 -4.77 -17.86
CA ILE A 24 -9.18 -5.69 -17.05
C ILE A 24 -8.35 -6.66 -17.90
N SER A 25 -8.30 -6.45 -19.22
CA SER A 25 -7.59 -7.34 -20.15
C SER A 25 -6.08 -7.28 -19.93
N PRO A 26 -5.40 -8.43 -19.76
CA PRO A 26 -3.96 -8.44 -19.58
C PRO A 26 -3.17 -7.81 -20.72
N GLU A 27 -3.62 -8.01 -21.96
CA GLU A 27 -3.01 -7.43 -23.16
C GLU A 27 -3.09 -5.90 -23.14
N SER A 28 -4.26 -5.34 -22.78
CA SER A 28 -4.48 -3.90 -22.71
C SER A 28 -3.60 -3.26 -21.63
N HIS A 29 -3.49 -3.89 -20.47
CA HIS A 29 -2.63 -3.41 -19.38
C HIS A 29 -1.14 -3.53 -19.72
N PHE A 30 -0.73 -4.59 -20.41
CA PHE A 30 0.65 -4.72 -20.89
C PHE A 30 0.99 -3.61 -21.89
N HIS A 31 0.13 -3.38 -22.88
CA HIS A 31 0.31 -2.28 -23.82
C HIS A 31 0.32 -0.92 -23.11
N HIS A 32 -0.59 -0.68 -22.17
CA HIS A 32 -0.66 0.56 -21.41
C HIS A 32 0.60 0.80 -20.55
N TYR A 33 1.11 -0.25 -19.93
CA TYR A 33 2.37 -0.25 -19.19
C TYR A 33 3.54 0.16 -20.09
N MET A 34 3.66 -0.47 -21.27
CA MET A 34 4.78 -0.25 -22.18
C MET A 34 4.75 1.10 -22.90
N THR A 35 3.57 1.70 -23.08
CA THR A 35 3.41 2.91 -23.92
C THR A 35 3.17 4.19 -23.13
N TRP A 36 2.66 4.11 -21.90
CA TRP A 36 2.23 5.31 -21.18
C TRP A 36 2.51 5.27 -19.68
N SER A 37 2.01 4.25 -18.97
CA SER A 37 1.92 4.33 -17.51
C SER A 37 3.18 3.87 -16.79
N GLY A 38 3.78 2.75 -17.21
CA GLY A 38 4.92 2.14 -16.51
C GLY A 38 4.58 1.58 -15.12
N ARG A 39 3.30 1.47 -14.75
CA ARG A 39 2.83 0.97 -13.45
C ARG A 39 1.90 -0.22 -13.64
N ILE A 40 2.06 -1.27 -12.84
CA ILE A 40 1.20 -2.45 -12.93
C ILE A 40 0.12 -2.38 -11.85
N ILE A 41 0.53 -2.21 -10.60
CA ILE A 41 -0.39 -2.38 -9.47
C ILE A 41 -1.42 -1.25 -9.39
N ALA A 42 -1.02 0.01 -9.61
CA ALA A 42 -1.96 1.13 -9.61
C ALA A 42 -2.99 1.02 -10.75
N ASP A 43 -2.53 0.69 -11.95
CA ASP A 43 -3.36 0.60 -13.15
C ASP A 43 -4.39 -0.52 -13.04
N TYR A 44 -3.95 -1.72 -12.63
CA TYR A 44 -4.88 -2.83 -12.40
C TYR A 44 -5.82 -2.56 -11.23
N THR A 45 -5.37 -1.95 -10.14
CA THR A 45 -6.23 -1.66 -8.99
C THR A 45 -7.35 -0.70 -9.37
N SER A 46 -7.03 0.39 -10.06
CA SER A 46 -8.04 1.34 -10.55
C SER A 46 -9.01 0.68 -11.53
N ALA A 47 -8.51 -0.06 -12.52
CA ALA A 47 -9.34 -0.75 -13.50
C ALA A 47 -10.26 -1.83 -12.87
N LEU A 48 -9.77 -2.60 -11.89
CA LEU A 48 -10.55 -3.61 -11.18
C LEU A 48 -11.68 -2.99 -10.35
N ILE A 49 -11.38 -1.91 -9.63
CA ILE A 49 -12.39 -1.17 -8.87
C ILE A 49 -13.44 -0.65 -9.86
N LEU A 50 -13.03 0.08 -10.90
CA LEU A 50 -13.92 0.65 -11.91
C LEU A 50 -14.75 -0.38 -12.68
N TYR A 51 -14.24 -1.58 -12.88
CA TYR A 51 -14.96 -2.68 -13.53
C TYR A 51 -16.25 -3.05 -12.79
N THR A 52 -16.32 -2.83 -11.48
CA THR A 52 -17.52 -3.12 -10.68
C THR A 52 -18.69 -2.17 -10.94
N ARG A 53 -18.46 -0.99 -11.53
CA ARG A 53 -19.47 0.03 -11.86
C ARG A 53 -20.37 0.43 -10.68
N SER A 54 -19.84 0.35 -9.46
CA SER A 54 -20.62 0.54 -8.24
C SER A 54 -19.98 1.57 -7.34
N GLN A 55 -20.65 2.72 -7.16
CA GLN A 55 -20.20 3.75 -6.22
C GLN A 55 -20.03 3.18 -4.81
N LEU A 56 -20.89 2.23 -4.40
CA LEU A 56 -20.77 1.56 -3.11
C LEU A 56 -19.45 0.83 -2.96
N VAL A 57 -19.00 0.12 -4.00
CA VAL A 57 -17.69 -0.55 -3.97
C VAL A 57 -16.59 0.50 -3.84
N TYR A 58 -16.68 1.62 -4.55
CA TYR A 58 -15.64 2.66 -4.51
C TYR A 58 -15.54 3.25 -3.10
N SER A 59 -16.67 3.62 -2.51
CA SER A 59 -16.75 4.25 -1.18
C SER A 59 -16.28 3.33 -0.07
N ILE A 60 -16.70 2.05 -0.11
CA ILE A 60 -16.25 1.04 0.86
C ILE A 60 -14.75 0.82 0.70
N SER A 61 -14.28 0.67 -0.54
CA SER A 61 -12.89 0.32 -0.79
C SER A 61 -11.94 1.46 -0.39
N ALA A 62 -12.29 2.72 -0.64
CA ALA A 62 -11.55 3.87 -0.14
C ALA A 62 -11.54 3.91 1.40
N ALA A 63 -12.71 3.78 2.04
CA ALA A 63 -12.83 3.83 3.50
C ALA A 63 -12.05 2.69 4.19
N VAL A 64 -12.20 1.46 3.71
CA VAL A 64 -11.49 0.30 4.25
C VAL A 64 -10.00 0.45 4.02
N SER A 65 -9.56 0.80 2.82
CA SER A 65 -8.12 0.93 2.52
C SER A 65 -7.45 2.00 3.37
N THR A 66 -8.07 3.16 3.60
CA THR A 66 -7.51 4.17 4.51
C THR A 66 -7.41 3.68 5.95
N LEU A 67 -8.46 2.99 6.46
CA LEU A 67 -8.44 2.48 7.83
C LEU A 67 -7.40 1.36 8.01
N VAL A 68 -7.30 0.46 7.03
CA VAL A 68 -6.31 -0.62 7.04
C VAL A 68 -4.90 -0.04 6.88
N PHE A 69 -4.71 0.99 6.06
CA PHE A 69 -3.44 1.70 5.94
C PHE A 69 -3.01 2.28 7.29
N CYS A 70 -3.87 3.05 7.96
CA CYS A 70 -3.61 3.60 9.29
C CYS A 70 -3.34 2.49 10.32
N TYR A 71 -4.10 1.39 10.26
CA TYR A 71 -3.95 0.25 11.14
C TYR A 71 -2.54 -0.37 11.04
N PHE A 72 -2.05 -0.63 9.82
CA PHE A 72 -0.73 -1.24 9.64
C PHE A 72 0.41 -0.30 10.03
N ILE A 73 0.26 1.03 9.87
CA ILE A 73 1.22 2.00 10.43
C ILE A 73 1.32 1.82 11.96
N VAL A 74 0.18 1.78 12.66
CA VAL A 74 0.14 1.59 14.12
C VAL A 74 0.75 0.25 14.54
N LYS A 75 0.53 -0.81 13.77
CA LYS A 75 1.01 -2.16 14.10
C LYS A 75 2.49 -2.38 13.82
N THR A 76 3.08 -1.64 12.88
CA THR A 76 4.47 -1.85 12.46
C THR A 76 5.46 -1.84 13.63
N PRO A 77 5.46 -0.86 14.56
CA PRO A 77 6.38 -0.86 15.70
C PRO A 77 6.21 -2.05 16.64
N SER A 78 4.95 -2.45 16.92
CA SER A 78 4.68 -3.57 17.82
C SER A 78 4.97 -4.92 17.17
N GLY A 79 5.00 -5.02 15.85
CA GLY A 79 5.24 -6.23 15.07
C GLY A 79 4.32 -7.39 15.47
N THR A 80 3.08 -7.08 15.88
CA THR A 80 2.03 -8.03 16.21
C THR A 80 0.69 -7.46 15.75
N LEU A 81 -0.23 -8.32 15.33
CA LEU A 81 -1.58 -7.90 14.96
C LEU A 81 -2.49 -7.77 16.20
N ARG A 82 -2.06 -8.24 17.38
CA ARG A 82 -2.84 -8.11 18.62
C ARG A 82 -2.91 -6.65 19.07
N TRP A 83 -4.08 -6.21 19.52
CA TRP A 83 -4.33 -4.85 19.99
C TRP A 83 -3.71 -4.59 21.36
N ASN A 84 -2.86 -3.57 21.45
CA ASN A 84 -2.20 -3.14 22.66
C ASN A 84 -2.86 -1.87 23.22
N LYS A 85 -2.59 -1.57 24.50
CA LYS A 85 -3.14 -0.35 25.14
C LYS A 85 -2.72 0.95 24.42
N SER A 86 -1.49 1.00 23.91
CA SER A 86 -0.97 2.13 23.12
C SER A 86 -1.74 2.37 21.83
N ASP A 87 -2.28 1.31 21.22
CA ASP A 87 -2.87 1.37 19.88
C ASP A 87 -4.17 2.17 19.88
N TYR A 88 -4.90 2.20 21.02
CA TYR A 88 -6.08 3.04 21.21
C TYR A 88 -5.77 4.53 21.08
N LEU A 89 -4.55 4.96 21.43
CA LEU A 89 -4.10 6.35 21.27
C LEU A 89 -3.45 6.56 19.91
N LEU A 90 -2.62 5.62 19.46
CA LEU A 90 -1.86 5.75 18.21
C LEU A 90 -2.77 5.73 16.98
N PHE A 91 -3.82 4.90 16.96
CA PHE A 91 -4.71 4.81 15.80
C PHE A 91 -5.43 6.12 15.47
N PRO A 92 -6.15 6.77 16.40
CA PRO A 92 -6.76 8.07 16.10
C PRO A 92 -5.68 9.12 15.77
N LEU A 93 -4.53 9.11 16.44
CA LEU A 93 -3.44 10.05 16.13
C LEU A 93 -2.96 9.90 14.68
N ILE A 94 -2.62 8.68 14.26
CA ILE A 94 -2.19 8.39 12.89
C ILE A 94 -3.29 8.72 11.87
N PHE A 95 -4.55 8.40 12.19
CA PHE A 95 -5.67 8.75 11.33
C PHE A 95 -5.81 10.26 11.14
N PHE A 96 -5.76 11.04 12.23
CA PHE A 96 -5.85 12.51 12.14
C PHE A 96 -4.61 13.13 11.50
N THR A 97 -3.41 12.58 11.72
CA THR A 97 -2.21 12.99 10.99
C THR A 97 -2.39 12.74 9.49
N TYR A 98 -2.83 11.56 9.08
CA TYR A 98 -3.14 11.28 7.68
C TYR A 98 -4.18 12.25 7.12
N TRP A 99 -5.23 12.53 7.89
CA TRP A 99 -6.33 13.40 7.48
C TRP A 99 -5.94 14.87 7.33
N ILE A 100 -5.17 15.41 8.28
CA ILE A 100 -4.82 16.84 8.32
C ILE A 100 -3.59 17.13 7.48
N SER A 101 -2.61 16.23 7.45
CA SER A 101 -1.34 16.44 6.76
C SER A 101 -1.38 16.13 5.27
N ASN A 102 -2.50 15.59 4.75
CA ASN A 102 -2.68 15.36 3.32
C ASN A 102 -3.49 16.51 2.69
N PRO A 103 -2.83 17.53 2.10
CA PRO A 103 -3.53 18.71 1.58
C PRO A 103 -4.44 18.38 0.38
N ASN A 104 -4.21 17.26 -0.29
CA ASN A 104 -4.91 16.85 -1.50
C ASN A 104 -5.63 15.51 -1.32
N LEU A 105 -6.36 15.34 -0.22
CA LEU A 105 -7.19 14.13 0.02
C LEU A 105 -8.14 13.82 -1.14
N GLY A 106 -8.70 14.86 -1.78
CA GLY A 106 -9.51 14.73 -3.00
C GLY A 106 -8.83 13.88 -4.07
N GLN A 107 -7.56 14.18 -4.37
CA GLN A 107 -6.81 13.47 -5.41
C GLN A 107 -6.19 12.17 -4.93
N THR A 108 -5.77 12.08 -3.67
CA THR A 108 -4.97 10.95 -3.18
C THR A 108 -5.80 9.84 -2.54
N THR A 109 -7.06 10.11 -2.20
CA THR A 109 -7.92 9.20 -1.42
C THR A 109 -9.29 9.01 -2.06
N PHE A 110 -9.92 10.07 -2.58
CA PHE A 110 -11.31 10.03 -3.05
C PHE A 110 -11.44 9.86 -4.57
N TRP A 111 -10.54 10.44 -5.35
CA TRP A 111 -10.41 10.15 -6.77
C TRP A 111 -9.89 8.73 -6.98
N ILE A 112 -10.59 7.88 -7.75
CA ILE A 112 -10.33 6.42 -7.82
C ILE A 112 -8.94 6.11 -8.37
N VAL A 113 -8.58 6.66 -9.54
CA VAL A 113 -7.24 6.45 -10.13
C VAL A 113 -6.14 7.06 -9.27
N GLY A 114 -6.41 8.19 -8.62
CA GLY A 114 -5.47 8.82 -7.69
C GLY A 114 -5.28 7.99 -6.41
N ALA A 115 -6.36 7.48 -5.84
CA ALA A 115 -6.33 6.56 -4.71
C ALA A 115 -5.57 5.28 -5.08
N ALA A 116 -5.78 4.72 -6.26
CA ALA A 116 -5.01 3.56 -6.73
C ALA A 116 -3.50 3.85 -6.78
N ASN A 117 -3.11 5.09 -7.12
CA ASN A 117 -1.71 5.52 -7.20
C ASN A 117 -1.06 5.89 -5.86
N TYR A 118 -1.83 6.39 -4.89
CA TYR A 118 -1.30 6.97 -3.65
C TYR A 118 -1.79 6.30 -2.36
N LEU A 119 -3.01 5.75 -2.33
CA LEU A 119 -3.54 5.05 -1.16
C LEU A 119 -3.27 3.55 -1.24
N TRP A 120 -3.67 2.90 -2.35
CA TRP A 120 -3.59 1.43 -2.48
C TRP A 120 -2.16 0.93 -2.59
N THR A 121 -1.35 1.58 -3.41
CA THR A 121 0.10 1.32 -3.51
C THR A 121 0.78 1.43 -2.15
N ASN A 122 0.55 2.53 -1.42
CA ASN A 122 1.11 2.74 -0.08
C ASN A 122 0.54 1.78 0.96
N LEU A 123 -0.71 1.34 0.79
CA LEU A 123 -1.30 0.26 1.60
C LEU A 123 -0.53 -1.05 1.40
N PHE A 124 -0.27 -1.47 0.17
CA PHE A 124 0.53 -2.67 -0.08
C PHE A 124 1.95 -2.54 0.50
N VAL A 125 2.55 -1.35 0.39
CA VAL A 125 3.88 -1.07 0.94
C VAL A 125 3.89 -1.14 2.46
N VAL A 126 2.92 -0.56 3.17
CA VAL A 126 2.91 -0.61 4.65
C VAL A 126 2.62 -2.01 5.18
N VAL A 127 1.73 -2.77 4.51
CA VAL A 127 1.47 -4.17 4.85
C VAL A 127 2.74 -4.99 4.63
N TRP A 128 3.43 -4.77 3.51
CA TRP A 128 4.72 -5.38 3.24
C TRP A 128 5.77 -5.00 4.30
N LEU A 129 5.89 -3.73 4.68
CA LEU A 129 6.82 -3.26 5.72
C LEU A 129 6.57 -3.94 7.07
N PHE A 130 5.30 -4.12 7.46
CA PHE A 130 4.95 -4.85 8.67
C PHE A 130 5.50 -6.28 8.65
N PHE A 131 5.22 -7.03 7.57
CA PHE A 131 5.71 -8.41 7.45
C PHE A 131 7.23 -8.48 7.33
N PHE A 132 7.83 -7.60 6.52
CA PHE A 132 9.28 -7.49 6.36
C PHE A 132 9.98 -7.23 7.70
N TYR A 133 9.46 -6.28 8.49
CA TYR A 133 9.96 -5.99 9.83
C TYR A 133 9.88 -7.23 10.74
N THR A 134 8.75 -7.94 10.76
CA THR A 134 8.61 -9.16 11.60
C THR A 134 9.52 -10.31 11.17
N ILE A 135 9.80 -10.47 9.87
CA ILE A 135 10.68 -11.52 9.36
C ILE A 135 12.15 -11.17 9.63
N THR A 136 12.54 -9.93 9.33
CA THR A 136 13.94 -9.50 9.35
C THR A 136 14.42 -9.22 10.78
N ILE A 137 13.63 -8.46 11.56
CA ILE A 137 14.04 -8.00 12.90
C ILE A 137 13.61 -8.97 13.99
N LYS A 138 12.37 -9.49 13.93
CA LYS A 138 11.88 -10.46 14.93
C LYS A 138 12.22 -11.91 14.60
N ASN A 139 12.97 -12.14 13.53
CA ASN A 139 13.47 -13.45 13.08
C ASN A 139 12.37 -14.52 12.96
N SER A 140 11.16 -14.11 12.53
CA SER A 140 10.10 -15.04 12.19
C SER A 140 10.50 -15.88 10.96
N LYS A 141 10.31 -17.19 11.04
CA LYS A 141 10.66 -18.13 9.95
C LYS A 141 9.59 -18.24 8.85
N ALA A 142 8.45 -17.57 9.01
CA ALA A 142 7.32 -17.70 8.09
C ALA A 142 7.48 -16.79 6.86
N ILE A 143 8.26 -17.22 5.85
CA ILE A 143 8.09 -16.70 4.49
C ILE A 143 6.92 -17.47 3.89
N SER A 144 5.73 -16.88 3.98
CA SER A 144 4.53 -17.41 3.33
C SER A 144 4.47 -16.93 1.87
N PRO A 145 3.89 -17.71 0.93
CA PRO A 145 3.61 -17.23 -0.43
C PRO A 145 2.92 -15.86 -0.47
N TRP A 146 2.10 -15.55 0.53
CA TRP A 146 1.45 -14.25 0.68
C TRP A 146 2.44 -13.08 0.83
N VAL A 147 3.56 -13.30 1.53
CA VAL A 147 4.60 -12.27 1.69
C VAL A 147 5.34 -12.04 0.37
N ALA A 148 5.54 -13.09 -0.44
CA ALA A 148 6.14 -12.97 -1.76
C ALA A 148 5.24 -12.15 -2.69
N LEU A 149 3.93 -12.44 -2.71
CA LEU A 149 2.94 -11.67 -3.47
C LEU A 149 2.92 -10.20 -3.02
N LEU A 150 2.86 -9.94 -1.71
CA LEU A 150 2.91 -8.57 -1.18
C LEU A 150 4.22 -7.85 -1.54
N SER A 151 5.34 -8.56 -1.58
CA SER A 151 6.63 -7.97 -2.00
C SER A 151 6.60 -7.57 -3.47
N PHE A 152 6.01 -8.40 -4.33
CA PHE A 152 5.78 -8.05 -5.74
C PHE A 152 4.85 -6.83 -5.87
N MET A 153 3.74 -6.80 -5.14
CA MET A 153 2.79 -5.68 -5.19
C MET A 153 3.38 -4.37 -4.67
N ALA A 154 4.17 -4.41 -3.60
CA ALA A 154 4.88 -3.25 -3.08
C ALA A 154 5.99 -2.78 -4.04
N GLY A 155 6.72 -3.72 -4.64
CA GLY A 155 7.80 -3.42 -5.59
C GLY A 155 7.32 -2.90 -6.95
N CYS A 156 6.16 -3.35 -7.43
CA CYS A 156 5.56 -2.93 -8.72
C CYS A 156 4.47 -1.85 -8.56
N SER A 157 4.54 -1.08 -7.46
CA SER A 157 3.53 -0.09 -7.07
C SER A 157 3.50 1.14 -7.99
N ASN A 158 4.45 2.07 -7.81
CA ASN A 158 4.65 3.23 -8.66
C ASN A 158 6.15 3.56 -8.82
N GLU A 159 6.47 4.46 -9.74
CA GLU A 159 7.83 4.84 -10.14
C GLU A 159 8.67 5.44 -9.00
N SER A 160 8.03 6.08 -8.03
CA SER A 160 8.73 6.71 -6.90
C SER A 160 8.95 5.74 -5.74
N VAL A 161 8.03 4.80 -5.48
CA VAL A 161 8.06 3.91 -4.32
C VAL A 161 8.85 2.64 -4.59
N SER A 162 8.84 2.14 -5.83
CA SER A 162 9.55 0.92 -6.23
C SER A 162 11.04 0.90 -5.87
N PRO A 163 11.82 1.99 -6.12
CA PRO A 163 13.24 2.03 -5.72
C PRO A 163 13.44 1.95 -4.20
N PHE A 164 12.58 2.58 -3.40
CA PHE A 164 12.68 2.54 -1.94
C PHE A 164 12.39 1.16 -1.38
N VAL A 165 11.34 0.49 -1.86
CA VAL A 165 11.02 -0.89 -1.44
C VAL A 165 12.18 -1.83 -1.77
N SER A 166 12.76 -1.69 -2.95
CA SER A 166 13.92 -2.48 -3.39
C SER A 166 15.14 -2.23 -2.50
N LEU A 167 15.47 -0.96 -2.22
CA LEU A 167 16.60 -0.59 -1.37
C LEU A 167 16.44 -1.10 0.07
N ILE A 168 15.25 -0.96 0.67
CA ILE A 168 14.97 -1.44 2.03
C ILE A 168 15.08 -2.96 2.09
N SER A 169 14.59 -3.66 1.06
CA SER A 169 14.66 -5.12 0.95
C SER A 169 16.11 -5.62 0.97
N VAL A 170 16.96 -5.04 0.12
CA VAL A 170 18.39 -5.37 0.05
C VAL A 170 19.10 -5.03 1.36
N SER A 171 18.86 -3.83 1.89
CA SER A 171 19.48 -3.37 3.14
C SER A 171 19.13 -4.27 4.33
N GLY A 172 17.86 -4.63 4.49
CA GLY A 172 17.44 -5.52 5.57
C GLY A 172 17.96 -6.96 5.40
N HIS A 173 18.11 -7.44 4.16
CA HIS A 173 18.79 -8.71 3.91
C HIS A 173 20.27 -8.67 4.33
N CYS A 174 21.00 -7.63 3.95
CA CYS A 174 22.40 -7.43 4.36
C CYS A 174 22.53 -7.40 5.89
N ILE A 175 21.68 -6.64 6.59
CA ILE A 175 21.66 -6.60 8.06
C ILE A 175 21.44 -7.99 8.65
N ARG A 176 20.49 -8.77 8.11
CA ARG A 176 20.19 -10.12 8.59
C ARG A 176 21.36 -11.08 8.38
N VAL A 177 22.06 -10.97 7.25
CA VAL A 177 23.26 -11.78 6.97
C VAL A 177 24.36 -11.39 7.96
N MET A 178 24.70 -10.11 8.08
CA MET A 178 25.73 -9.64 9.01
C MET A 178 25.47 -10.04 10.47
N ALA A 179 24.21 -10.02 10.90
CA ALA A 179 23.80 -10.46 12.24
C ALA A 179 23.99 -11.97 12.46
N LYS A 180 23.83 -12.80 11.42
CA LYS A 180 24.06 -14.26 11.50
C LYS A 180 25.54 -14.62 11.47
N THR A 181 26.36 -13.90 10.72
CA THR A 181 27.77 -14.24 10.51
C THR A 181 28.70 -13.81 11.66
N ASN A 182 28.16 -13.37 12.81
CA ASN A 182 28.95 -12.84 13.94
C ASN A 182 29.93 -11.71 13.57
N LEU A 183 29.76 -11.05 12.41
CA LEU A 183 30.71 -10.04 11.93
C LEU A 183 30.82 -8.85 12.91
N PHE A 184 29.74 -8.57 13.65
CA PHE A 184 29.70 -7.56 14.71
C PHE A 184 30.43 -7.94 16.00
N ARG A 185 30.73 -9.23 16.23
CA ARG A 185 31.58 -9.66 17.37
C ARG A 185 33.07 -9.60 17.07
N ALA A 186 33.47 -9.53 15.79
CA ALA A 186 34.88 -9.44 15.40
C ALA A 186 35.46 -8.01 15.46
N ILE A 187 34.61 -7.01 15.76
CA ILE A 187 34.97 -5.57 15.83
C ILE A 187 34.89 -5.04 17.29
N ARG A 188 34.70 -5.92 18.28
CA ARG A 188 34.87 -5.62 19.71
C ARG A 188 36.01 -6.44 20.27
#